data_AF-A0A2J8HY87-F1
#
_entry.id   AF-A0A2J8HY87-F1
#
_cell.length_a   1.000
_cell.length_b   1.000
_cell.length_c   1.000
_cell.angle_alpha   90.00
_cell.angle_beta   90.00
_cell.angle_gamma   90.00
#
_symmetry.space_group_name_H-M   'P 1'
#
loop_
_entity.id
_entity.type
_entity.pdbx_description
1 polymer ?
#
loop_
_entity_poly.entity_id
_entity_poly.type
_entity_poly.pdbx_seq_one_letter_code
_entity_poly.pdbx_strand_id
1 'polypeptide(L)' 'MVIEFKFGKIIATQHEVVIRLDGKHRVTLQASADAVQLLGNGANVIVVNCSEAKWSMKLDNQTQLEQLAECLGCSIH' A
#
# COMPACT_ATOMS: atom_id res chain seq x y z
N MET A 1 6.73 9.03 -3.15
CA MET A 1 7.67 7.99 -3.62
C MET A 1 6.98 7.02 -4.57
N VAL A 2 7.74 6.25 -5.35
CA VAL A 2 7.22 5.16 -6.19
C VAL A 2 7.94 3.86 -5.82
N ILE A 3 7.17 2.79 -5.60
CA ILE A 3 7.66 1.45 -5.28
C ILE A 3 7.14 0.50 -6.36
N GLU A 4 8.03 -0.18 -7.05
CA GLU A 4 7.67 -1.26 -7.95
C GLU A 4 7.49 -2.55 -7.17
N PHE A 5 6.46 -3.32 -7.53
CA PHE A 5 6.18 -4.63 -6.95
C PHE A 5 5.59 -5.53 -8.03
N LYS A 6 5.55 -6.85 -7.82
CA LYS A 6 5.25 -7.83 -8.88
C LYS A 6 3.90 -7.67 -9.57
N PHE A 7 2.96 -6.93 -8.96
CA PHE A 7 1.64 -6.69 -9.52
C PHE A 7 1.47 -5.28 -10.10
N GLY A 8 2.50 -4.44 -10.09
CA GLY A 8 2.50 -3.11 -10.68
C GLY A 8 3.33 -2.12 -9.88
N LYS A 9 2.73 -0.98 -9.53
CA LYS A 9 3.43 0.05 -8.75
C LYS A 9 2.56 0.72 -7.69
N ILE A 10 3.21 1.10 -6.61
CA ILE A 10 2.64 1.85 -5.50
C ILE A 10 3.22 3.26 -5.56
N ILE A 11 2.34 4.25 -5.58
CA ILE A 11 2.68 5.66 -5.53
C ILE A 11 2.18 6.16 -4.18
N ALA A 12 3.09 6.51 -3.30
CA ALA A 12 2.76 6.94 -1.94
C ALA A 12 3.22 8.38 -1.72
N THR A 13 2.42 9.14 -0.99
CA THR A 13 2.79 10.45 -0.43
C THR A 13 2.50 10.43 1.06
N GLN A 14 2.72 11.54 1.76
CA GLN A 14 2.30 11.68 3.15
C GLN A 14 0.76 11.74 3.31
N HIS A 15 0.01 11.89 2.22
CA HIS A 15 -1.44 12.07 2.25
C HIS A 15 -2.22 10.89 1.69
N GLU A 16 -1.63 10.11 0.78
CA GLU A 16 -2.34 9.03 0.11
C GLU A 16 -1.44 7.92 -0.39
N VAL A 17 -2.06 6.76 -0.63
CA VAL A 17 -1.50 5.62 -1.35
C VAL A 17 -2.34 5.36 -2.58
N VAL A 18 -1.68 5.28 -3.73
CA VAL A 18 -2.27 4.90 -5.02
C VAL A 18 -1.54 3.67 -5.53
N ILE A 19 -2.24 2.54 -5.64
CA ILE A 19 -1.73 1.31 -6.23
C ILE A 19 -2.29 1.15 -7.63
N ARG A 20 -1.41 1.07 -8.63
CA ARG A 20 -1.78 0.77 -10.01
C ARG A 20 -1.38 -0.66 -10.32
N LEU A 21 -2.37 -1.48 -10.65
CA LEU A 21 -2.15 -2.86 -11.03
C LEU A 21 -1.86 -2.97 -12.53
N ASP A 22 -0.87 -3.78 -12.85
CA ASP A 22 -0.58 -4.16 -14.22
C ASP A 22 -1.68 -5.07 -14.77
N GLY A 23 -1.93 -4.97 -16.07
CA GLY A 23 -2.91 -5.77 -16.77
C GLY A 23 -3.83 -4.98 -17.69
N LYS A 24 -4.64 -5.70 -18.47
CA LYS A 24 -5.51 -5.10 -19.51
C LYS A 24 -6.57 -4.17 -18.93
N HIS A 25 -7.02 -4.43 -17.70
CA HIS A 25 -8.14 -3.74 -17.08
C HIS A 25 -7.76 -2.47 -16.28
N ARG A 26 -6.46 -2.12 -16.20
CA ARG A 26 -5.94 -0.89 -15.57
C ARG A 26 -6.63 -0.54 -14.23
N VAL A 27 -6.54 -1.45 -13.26
CA VAL A 27 -7.16 -1.26 -11.94
C VAL A 27 -6.31 -0.29 -11.12
N THR A 28 -6.95 0.66 -10.45
CA THR A 28 -6.31 1.57 -9.49
C THR A 28 -7.04 1.48 -8.15
N LEU A 29 -6.28 1.28 -7.08
CA LEU A 29 -6.73 1.36 -5.70
C LEU A 29 -6.17 2.65 -5.11
N GLN A 30 -7.01 3.46 -4.49
CA GLN A 30 -6.58 4.70 -3.86
C GLN A 30 -7.18 4.80 -2.47
N ALA A 31 -6.38 5.30 -1.54
CA ALA A 31 -6.80 5.55 -0.18
C ALA A 31 -6.01 6.71 0.43
N SER A 32 -6.64 7.41 1.37
CA SER A 32 -5.95 8.37 2.23
C SER A 32 -5.00 7.63 3.18
N ALA A 33 -3.87 8.28 3.52
CA ALA A 33 -2.83 7.70 4.36
C ALA A 33 -3.33 7.36 5.77
N ASP A 34 -4.30 8.11 6.28
CA ASP A 34 -4.95 7.87 7.58
C ASP A 34 -5.77 6.56 7.64
N ALA A 35 -6.22 6.07 6.48
CA ALA A 35 -6.97 4.82 6.35
C ALA A 35 -6.05 3.59 6.18
N VAL A 36 -4.73 3.80 6.05
CA VAL A 36 -3.74 2.75 5.79
C VAL A 36 -3.20 2.16 7.10
N GLN A 37 -3.20 0.83 7.17
CA GLN A 37 -2.51 0.04 8.17
C GLN A 37 -1.52 -0.90 7.48
N LEU A 38 -0.32 -1.03 8.04
CA LEU A 38 0.73 -1.89 7.52
C LEU A 38 0.91 -3.08 8.46
N LEU A 39 0.79 -4.30 7.94
CA LEU A 39 0.95 -5.55 8.69
C LEU A 39 2.27 -6.23 8.32
N GLY A 40 3.17 -6.36 9.28
CA GLY A 40 4.52 -6.91 9.16
C GLY A 40 4.63 -8.40 9.51
N ASN A 41 5.79 -8.80 10.08
CA ASN A 41 6.06 -10.14 10.61
C ASN A 41 5.82 -11.29 9.60
N GLY A 42 6.22 -11.09 8.34
CA GLY A 42 6.10 -12.09 7.27
C GLY A 42 4.77 -12.05 6.50
N ALA A 43 3.81 -11.23 6.92
CA ALA A 43 2.62 -10.94 6.14
C ALA A 43 2.93 -9.99 4.98
N ASN A 44 3.60 -8.86 5.28
CA ASN A 44 3.92 -7.76 4.37
C ASN A 44 2.66 -7.27 3.63
N VAL A 45 1.64 -6.83 4.37
CA VAL A 45 0.33 -6.50 3.80
C VAL A 45 -0.02 -5.04 4.08
N ILE A 46 -0.44 -4.32 3.04
CA ILE A 46 -1.19 -3.07 3.18
C ILE A 46 -2.65 -3.44 3.42
N VAL A 47 -3.26 -2.86 4.45
CA VAL A 47 -4.69 -2.93 4.71
C VAL A 47 -5.24 -1.52 4.67
N VAL A 48 -6.32 -1.31 3.93
CA VAL A 48 -7.05 -0.06 3.93
C VAL A 48 -8.45 -0.30 4.47
N ASN A 49 -8.80 0.52 5.47
CA ASN A 49 -10.09 0.51 6.11
C ASN A 49 -10.81 1.84 5.87
N CYS A 50 -11.47 1.99 4.72
CA CYS A 50 -12.42 3.08 4.47
C CYS A 50 -13.85 2.64 4.80
N SER A 51 -14.76 3.60 4.97
CA SER A 51 -16.16 3.34 5.31
C SER A 51 -16.89 2.55 4.22
N GLU A 52 -16.63 2.87 2.96
CA GLU A 52 -17.34 2.35 1.79
C GLU A 52 -16.61 1.17 1.14
N ALA A 53 -15.30 1.04 1.37
CA ALA A 53 -14.47 0.01 0.76
C ALA A 53 -13.31 -0.41 1.67
N LYS A 54 -13.11 -1.73 1.78
CA LYS A 54 -11.95 -2.32 2.44
C LYS A 54 -11.21 -3.17 1.44
N TRP A 55 -9.89 -3.03 1.43
CA TRP A 55 -9.04 -3.86 0.60
C TRP A 55 -7.72 -4.10 1.29
N SER A 56 -7.08 -5.19 0.91
CA SER A 56 -5.73 -5.50 1.35
C SER A 56 -4.90 -5.99 0.19
N MET A 57 -3.60 -5.72 0.26
CA MET A 57 -2.65 -6.12 -0.77
C MET A 57 -1.35 -6.57 -0.15
N LYS A 58 -0.92 -7.78 -0.52
CA LYS A 58 0.39 -8.31 -0.15
C LYS A 58 1.49 -7.68 -1.00
N LEU A 59 2.49 -7.13 -0.33
CA LEU A 59 3.75 -6.65 -0.87
C LEU A 59 4.72 -7.81 -1.09
N ASP A 60 5.78 -7.55 -1.84
CA ASP A 60 6.75 -8.59 -2.16
C ASP A 60 7.69 -8.89 -0.99
N ASN A 61 8.05 -7.87 -0.22
CA ASN A 61 9.05 -7.99 0.82
C ASN A 61 8.88 -6.92 1.92
N GLN A 62 9.63 -7.12 3.00
CA GLN A 62 9.66 -6.25 4.17
C GLN A 62 10.19 -4.84 3.84
N THR A 63 11.15 -4.73 2.92
CA THR A 63 11.72 -3.43 2.54
C THR A 63 10.67 -2.50 1.92
N GLN A 64 9.79 -3.01 1.07
CA GLN A 64 8.68 -2.22 0.53
C GLN A 64 7.72 -1.74 1.64
N LEU A 65 7.48 -2.58 2.65
CA LEU A 65 6.63 -2.24 3.80
C LEU A 65 7.25 -1.11 4.64
N GLU A 66 8.55 -1.21 4.91
CA GLU A 66 9.32 -0.20 5.66
C GLU A 66 9.37 1.15 4.95
N GLN A 67 9.59 1.13 3.64
CA GLN A 67 9.56 2.35 2.83
C GLN A 67 8.19 3.03 2.85
N LEU A 68 7.11 2.26 2.83
CA LEU A 68 5.76 2.80 2.95
C LEU A 68 5.50 3.39 4.33
N ALA A 69 5.92 2.69 5.40
CA ALA A 69 5.80 3.19 6.76
C ALA A 69 6.53 4.53 6.94
N GLU A 70 7.75 4.63 6.43
CA GLU A 70 8.54 5.86 6.45
C GLU A 70 7.85 7.00 5.67
N CYS A 71 7.35 6.73 4.47
CA CYS A 71 6.71 7.74 3.62
C CYS A 71 5.35 8.20 4.18
N LEU A 72 4.56 7.28 4.73
CA LEU A 72 3.21 7.56 5.25
C LEU A 72 3.24 8.08 6.69
N GLY A 73 4.36 7.91 7.40
CA GLY A 73 4.48 8.26 8.82
C GLY A 73 3.61 7.38 9.72
N CYS A 74 3.40 6.11 9.36
CA CYS A 74 2.59 5.17 10.13
C CYS A 74 3.40 3.96 10.64
N SER A 75 2.94 3.34 11.72
CA SER A 75 3.60 2.18 12.32
C SER A 75 3.25 0.88 11.60
N ILE A 76 4.22 -0.04 11.54
CA ILE A 76 4.02 -1.42 11.11
C ILE A 76 3.54 -2.24 12.33
N HIS A 77 2.44 -2.98 12.16
CA HIS A 77 1.81 -3.82 13.17
C HIS A 77 2.11 -5.31 12.95
#